data_AF-A0A350V5Y6-F1
#
_entry.id   AF-A0A350V5Y6-F1
#
_cell.length_a   1.000
_cell.length_b   1.000
_cell.length_c   1.000
_cell.angle_alpha   90.00
_cell.angle_beta   90.00
_cell.angle_gamma   90.00
#
_symmetry.space_group_name_H-M   'P 1'
#
loop_
_entity.id
_entity.type
_entity.pdbx_description
1 polymer ?
#
loop_
_entity_poly.entity_id
_entity_poly.type
_entity_poly.pdbx_seq_one_letter_code
_entity_poly.pdbx_strand_id
1 'polypeptide(L)'
;VLTYITPRGKWYHYSWKGDMLKSGGIATNIGIHFFDMLTWIFGAPQSNILHYYKEDKAAGLLELENANVKWFLSIDKNDLKEGDKTFRSITMNGEEIEFSEGFTDLHTNSYTEILNGNGFRIDEAMPSIEAVYEIRTSTPVGIKGDYHPFLKKFK
;
A
#
# COMPACT_ATOMS: atom_id res chain seq x y z
N VAL A 1 -2.36 10.81 -4.40
CA VAL A 1 -1.23 10.47 -3.49
C VAL A 1 -1.77 9.57 -2.40
N LEU A 2 -1.10 8.46 -2.10
CA LEU A 2 -1.45 7.53 -1.03
C LEU A 2 -0.37 7.58 0.05
N THR A 3 -0.76 7.82 1.30
CA THR A 3 0.13 7.68 2.46
C THR A 3 -0.53 6.81 3.51
N TYR A 4 0.13 5.73 3.90
CA TYR A 4 -0.32 4.87 4.98
C TYR A 4 0.80 4.60 5.97
N ILE A 5 0.61 5.06 7.20
CA ILE A 5 1.54 4.94 8.31
C ILE A 5 0.79 4.28 9.46
N THR A 6 1.18 3.04 9.77
CA THR A 6 0.55 2.25 10.82
C THR A 6 1.65 1.71 11.74
N PRO A 7 2.05 2.48 12.77
CA PRO A 7 3.17 2.10 13.62
C PRO A 7 3.04 0.70 14.18
N ARG A 8 4.17 -0.01 14.23
CA ARG A 8 4.27 -1.32 14.85
C ARG A 8 5.37 -1.31 15.90
N GLY A 9 5.12 -2.00 17.01
CA GLY A 9 6.13 -2.23 18.02
C GLY A 9 7.17 -3.24 17.56
N LYS A 10 8.26 -3.37 18.33
CA LYS A 10 9.35 -4.32 18.07
C LYS A 10 8.86 -5.75 17.78
N TRP A 11 7.77 -6.18 18.45
CA TRP A 11 7.16 -7.50 18.26
C TRP A 11 6.85 -7.83 16.79
N TYR A 12 6.52 -6.84 15.96
CA TYR A 12 6.20 -7.06 14.55
C TYR A 12 7.42 -7.58 13.79
N HIS A 13 8.58 -6.97 14.00
CA HIS A 13 9.85 -7.35 13.37
C HIS A 13 10.35 -8.72 13.83
N TYR A 14 10.06 -9.10 15.08
CA TYR A 14 10.42 -10.43 15.62
C TYR A 14 9.36 -11.51 15.34
N SER A 15 8.23 -11.15 14.73
CA SER A 15 7.21 -12.10 14.30
C SER A 15 7.44 -12.54 12.85
N TRP A 16 6.63 -13.49 12.36
CA TRP A 16 6.63 -13.87 10.94
C TRP A 16 6.37 -12.68 10.00
N LYS A 17 5.76 -11.59 10.48
CA LYS A 17 5.48 -10.39 9.69
C LYS A 17 6.76 -9.62 9.31
N GLY A 18 7.80 -9.70 10.13
CA GLY A 18 9.13 -9.16 9.82
C GLY A 18 9.99 -10.08 8.96
N ASP A 19 9.60 -11.35 8.81
CA ASP A 19 10.33 -12.33 8.01
C ASP A 19 9.90 -12.23 6.53
N MET A 20 10.80 -11.75 5.68
CA MET A 20 10.57 -11.50 4.27
C MET A 20 10.05 -12.74 3.50
N LEU A 21 10.55 -13.93 3.85
CA LEU A 21 10.18 -15.19 3.18
C LEU A 21 8.76 -15.64 3.55
N LYS A 22 8.22 -15.16 4.68
CA LYS A 22 6.87 -15.52 5.16
C LYS A 22 5.84 -14.43 4.86
N SER A 23 6.23 -13.16 5.00
CA SER A 23 5.31 -12.02 4.88
C SER A 23 5.25 -11.44 3.47
N GLY A 24 6.27 -11.68 2.64
CA GLY A 24 6.40 -11.00 1.36
C GLY A 24 6.75 -9.51 1.49
N GLY A 25 7.14 -9.04 2.68
CA GLY A 25 7.59 -7.67 2.93
C GLY A 25 6.44 -6.67 3.13
N ILE A 26 6.80 -5.40 3.40
CA ILE A 26 5.81 -4.38 3.77
C ILE A 26 4.78 -4.11 2.67
N ALA A 27 5.20 -4.07 1.39
CA ALA A 27 4.28 -3.84 0.27
C ALA A 27 3.23 -4.95 0.17
N THR A 28 3.61 -6.20 0.39
CA THR A 28 2.69 -7.35 0.38
C THR A 28 1.83 -7.38 1.65
N ASN A 29 2.45 -7.47 2.83
CA ASN A 29 1.74 -7.73 4.09
C ASN A 29 0.90 -6.54 4.59
N ILE A 30 1.27 -5.31 4.22
CA ILE A 30 0.58 -4.08 4.64
C ILE A 30 -0.10 -3.39 3.46
N GLY A 31 0.55 -3.38 2.30
CA GLY A 31 0.14 -2.59 1.14
C GLY A 31 -0.90 -3.23 0.22
N ILE A 32 -1.04 -4.56 0.22
CA ILE A 32 -1.75 -5.29 -0.85
C ILE A 32 -3.16 -4.75 -1.15
N HIS A 33 -3.97 -4.50 -0.12
CA HIS A 33 -5.33 -4.01 -0.29
C HIS A 33 -5.40 -2.61 -0.90
N PHE A 34 -4.37 -1.78 -0.74
CA PHE A 34 -4.32 -0.49 -1.43
C PHE A 34 -3.99 -0.66 -2.89
N PHE A 35 -3.02 -1.52 -3.23
CA PHE A 35 -2.70 -1.80 -4.63
C PHE A 35 -3.91 -2.40 -5.36
N ASP A 36 -4.61 -3.33 -4.70
CA ASP A 36 -5.86 -3.91 -5.17
C ASP A 36 -6.96 -2.88 -5.44
N MET A 37 -7.26 -2.05 -4.44
CA MET A 37 -8.23 -0.96 -4.59
C MET A 37 -7.83 0.03 -5.68
N LEU A 38 -6.55 0.39 -5.80
CA LEU A 38 -6.08 1.32 -6.82
C LEU A 38 -6.23 0.73 -8.23
N THR A 39 -5.85 -0.54 -8.43
CA THR A 39 -6.03 -1.20 -9.72
C THR A 39 -7.50 -1.40 -10.07
N TRP A 40 -8.35 -1.66 -9.07
CA TRP A 40 -9.78 -1.78 -9.28
C TRP A 40 -10.44 -0.46 -9.72
N ILE A 41 -10.05 0.66 -9.10
CA ILE A 41 -10.63 1.99 -9.41
C ILE A 41 -10.04 2.59 -10.69
N PHE A 42 -8.72 2.51 -10.86
CA PHE A 42 -8.02 3.28 -11.88
C PHE A 42 -7.50 2.46 -13.07
N GLY A 43 -7.76 1.15 -13.10
CA GLY A 43 -7.42 0.27 -14.21
C GLY A 43 -6.04 -0.38 -14.07
N ALA A 44 -5.59 -1.02 -15.15
CA ALA A 44 -4.40 -1.87 -15.11
C ALA A 44 -3.09 -1.09 -14.82
N PRO A 45 -2.13 -1.68 -14.08
CA PRO A 45 -0.78 -1.13 -13.94
C PRO A 45 -0.08 -0.98 -15.29
N GLN A 46 0.48 0.21 -15.54
CA GLN A 46 1.31 0.52 -16.71
C GLN A 46 2.79 0.53 -16.34
N SER A 47 3.13 1.02 -15.14
CA SER A 47 4.50 0.99 -14.61
C SER A 47 4.51 1.09 -13.08
N ASN A 48 5.56 0.56 -12.44
CA ASN A 48 5.75 0.67 -11.00
C ASN A 48 7.18 1.08 -10.65
N ILE A 49 7.38 2.37 -10.44
CA ILE A 49 8.69 2.94 -10.16
C ILE A 49 8.94 2.94 -8.66
N LEU A 50 9.83 2.05 -8.21
CA LEU A 50 10.23 1.96 -6.81
C LEU A 50 11.29 3.01 -6.47
N HIS A 51 10.97 3.93 -5.56
CA HIS A 51 11.88 5.00 -5.15
C HIS A 51 12.62 4.69 -3.84
N TYR A 52 11.97 3.97 -2.92
CA TYR A 52 12.52 3.63 -1.62
C TYR A 52 11.99 2.29 -1.15
N TYR A 53 12.85 1.44 -0.60
CA TYR A 53 12.45 0.17 -0.01
C TYR A 53 13.36 -0.21 1.17
N LYS A 54 12.73 -0.46 2.32
CA LYS A 54 13.32 -1.01 3.54
C LYS A 54 12.31 -1.95 4.18
N GLU A 55 12.75 -2.68 5.21
CA GLU A 55 11.90 -3.61 5.97
C GLU A 55 10.69 -2.94 6.63
N ASP A 56 10.81 -1.66 6.99
CA ASP A 56 9.82 -0.90 7.76
C ASP A 56 9.08 0.18 6.96
N LYS A 57 9.51 0.47 5.73
CA LYS A 57 8.86 1.44 4.84
C LYS A 57 9.22 1.23 3.37
N ALA A 58 8.26 1.56 2.50
CA ALA A 58 8.45 1.51 1.06
C ALA A 58 7.68 2.66 0.39
N ALA A 59 8.18 3.12 -0.75
CA ALA A 59 7.54 4.20 -1.49
C ALA A 59 7.88 4.14 -2.98
N GLY A 60 6.90 4.54 -3.79
CA GLY A 60 7.00 4.46 -5.24
C GLY A 60 5.99 5.35 -5.97
N LEU A 61 5.98 5.20 -7.27
CA LEU A 61 4.98 5.72 -8.18
C LEU A 61 4.38 4.53 -8.94
N LEU A 62 3.08 4.32 -8.78
CA LEU A 62 2.31 3.37 -9.56
C LEU A 62 1.56 4.15 -10.64
N GLU A 63 1.89 3.91 -11.89
CA GLU A 63 1.17 4.46 -13.05
C GLU A 63 0.12 3.43 -13.46
N LEU A 64 -1.13 3.87 -13.50
CA LEU A 64 -2.32 3.10 -13.86
C LEU A 64 -2.94 3.76 -15.09
N GLU A 65 -3.78 3.04 -15.83
CA GLU A 65 -4.46 3.55 -17.03
C GLU A 65 -5.11 4.92 -16.82
N ASN A 66 -5.72 5.14 -15.65
CA ASN A 66 -6.48 6.36 -15.36
C ASN A 66 -5.90 7.19 -14.19
N ALA A 67 -4.75 6.81 -13.61
CA ALA A 67 -4.17 7.56 -12.49
C ALA A 67 -2.68 7.33 -12.27
N ASN A 68 -1.99 8.37 -11.83
CA ASN A 68 -0.60 8.28 -11.35
C ASN A 68 -0.57 8.42 -9.83
N VAL A 69 -0.25 7.33 -9.14
CA VAL A 69 -0.33 7.23 -7.69
C VAL A 69 1.06 7.21 -7.07
N LYS A 70 1.49 8.37 -6.56
CA LYS A 70 2.62 8.44 -5.63
C LYS A 70 2.17 7.79 -4.32
N TRP A 71 2.86 6.74 -3.87
CA TRP A 71 2.49 5.98 -2.68
C TRP A 71 3.62 5.89 -1.64
N PHE A 72 3.25 5.84 -0.36
CA PHE A 72 4.15 5.67 0.77
C PHE A 72 3.51 4.79 1.84
N LEU A 73 4.24 3.74 2.26
CA LEU A 73 3.84 2.80 3.30
C LEU A 73 4.90 2.82 4.41
N SER A 74 4.48 2.90 5.67
CA SER A 74 5.39 2.82 6.82
C SER A 74 4.75 2.15 8.03
N ILE A 75 5.57 1.41 8.78
CA ILE A 75 5.26 0.90 10.12
C ILE A 75 6.12 1.54 11.21
N ASP A 76 6.92 2.55 10.87
CA ASP A 76 7.77 3.29 11.79
C ASP A 76 6.99 4.43 12.45
N LYS A 77 7.03 4.49 13.79
CA LYS A 77 6.39 5.55 14.58
C LYS A 77 6.99 6.94 14.27
N ASN A 78 8.26 7.01 13.90
CA ASN A 78 8.94 8.29 13.63
C ASN A 78 8.42 8.98 12.36
N ASP A 79 7.66 8.26 11.53
CA ASP A 79 7.02 8.83 10.34
C ASP A 79 5.69 9.53 10.67
N LEU A 80 5.14 9.37 11.88
CA LEU A 80 3.91 10.07 12.28
C LEU A 80 4.16 11.48 12.81
N LYS A 81 3.12 12.31 12.77
CA LYS A 81 3.09 13.55 13.56
C LYS A 81 2.88 13.21 15.04
N GLU A 82 3.35 14.09 15.92
CA GLU A 82 3.19 13.90 17.35
C GLU A 82 1.70 13.85 17.73
N GLY A 83 1.33 12.84 18.53
CA GLY A 83 -0.07 12.61 18.95
C GLY A 83 -0.85 11.62 18.09
N ASP A 84 -0.44 11.37 16.84
CA ASP A 84 -1.14 10.44 15.96
C ASP A 84 -0.86 8.97 16.35
N LYS A 85 -1.89 8.13 16.26
CA LYS A 85 -1.75 6.67 16.43
C LYS A 85 -1.51 5.95 15.10
N THR A 86 -2.12 6.47 14.03
CA THR A 86 -2.03 5.99 12.64
C THR A 86 -2.30 7.17 11.73
N PHE A 87 -1.72 7.17 10.53
CA PHE A 87 -2.02 8.15 9.50
C PHE A 87 -2.37 7.43 8.21
N ARG A 88 -3.54 7.75 7.66
CA ARG A 88 -4.06 7.11 6.46
C ARG A 88 -4.70 8.22 5.63
N SER A 89 -4.13 8.47 4.46
CA SER A 89 -4.54 9.56 3.59
C SER A 89 -4.45 9.14 2.13
N ILE A 90 -5.48 9.48 1.38
CA ILE A 90 -5.53 9.35 -0.07
C ILE A 90 -6.04 10.68 -0.57
N THR A 91 -5.24 11.35 -1.40
CA THR A 91 -5.67 12.57 -2.07
C THR A 91 -5.76 12.35 -3.58
N MET A 92 -6.81 12.89 -4.19
CA MET A 92 -6.99 12.90 -5.63
C MET A 92 -7.15 14.35 -6.07
N ASN A 93 -6.30 14.81 -7.00
CA ASN A 93 -6.26 16.21 -7.45
C ASN A 93 -6.16 17.26 -6.32
N GLY A 94 -5.56 16.88 -5.18
CA GLY A 94 -5.40 17.75 -4.02
C GLY A 94 -6.56 17.69 -3.01
N GLU A 95 -7.62 16.96 -3.31
CA GLU A 95 -8.75 16.76 -2.40
C GLU A 95 -8.60 15.44 -1.65
N GLU A 96 -8.87 15.44 -0.34
CA GLU A 96 -8.86 14.23 0.48
C GLU A 96 -10.05 13.34 0.11
N ILE A 97 -9.77 12.08 -0.16
CA ILE A 97 -10.79 11.04 -0.27
C ILE A 97 -10.98 10.49 1.13
N GLU A 98 -12.20 10.62 1.67
CA GLU A 98 -12.54 10.00 2.95
C GLU A 98 -12.74 8.49 2.75
N PHE A 99 -11.96 7.69 3.45
CA PHE A 99 -12.10 6.24 3.46
C PHE A 99 -11.77 5.65 4.84
N SER A 100 -11.81 6.46 5.91
CA SER A 100 -11.58 5.99 7.28
C SER A 100 -12.85 5.46 7.95
N GLU A 101 -14.02 5.80 7.41
CA GLU A 101 -15.34 5.34 7.85
C GLU A 101 -15.81 4.10 7.07
N GLY A 102 -16.67 3.27 7.68
CA GLY A 102 -17.30 2.12 7.02
C GLY A 102 -16.50 0.80 7.04
N PHE A 103 -15.43 0.68 7.83
CA PHE A 103 -14.70 -0.60 7.99
C PHE A 103 -15.38 -1.64 8.89
N THR A 104 -16.48 -1.27 9.56
CA THR A 104 -17.24 -2.21 10.38
C THR A 104 -17.91 -3.25 9.48
N ASP A 105 -17.81 -4.51 9.87
CA ASP A 105 -18.52 -5.64 9.25
C ASP A 105 -18.20 -5.95 7.77
N LEU A 106 -17.18 -5.33 7.18
CA LEU A 106 -16.77 -5.62 5.78
C LEU A 106 -16.38 -7.09 5.56
N HIS A 107 -15.90 -7.77 6.61
CA HIS A 107 -15.66 -9.21 6.55
C HIS A 107 -16.98 -9.97 6.42
N THR A 108 -18.00 -9.65 7.24
CA THR A 108 -19.33 -10.26 7.15
C THR A 108 -19.94 -10.07 5.75
N ASN A 109 -19.80 -8.87 5.17
CA ASN A 109 -20.26 -8.60 3.81
C ASN A 109 -19.47 -9.41 2.78
N SER A 110 -18.14 -9.49 2.91
CA SER A 110 -17.31 -10.31 2.02
C SER A 110 -17.74 -11.79 2.04
N TYR A 111 -18.01 -12.36 3.22
CA TYR A 111 -18.52 -13.73 3.33
C TYR A 111 -19.91 -13.87 2.71
N THR A 112 -20.79 -12.88 2.90
CA THR A 112 -22.13 -12.86 2.30
C THR A 112 -22.04 -12.88 0.78
N GLU A 113 -21.20 -12.05 0.18
CA GLU A 113 -21.00 -12.01 -1.28
C GLU A 113 -20.39 -13.31 -1.81
N ILE A 114 -19.42 -13.90 -1.10
CA ILE A 114 -18.87 -15.22 -1.46
C ILE A 114 -19.97 -16.28 -1.48
N LEU A 115 -20.83 -16.33 -0.46
CA LEU A 115 -21.91 -17.30 -0.35
C LEU A 115 -23.02 -17.07 -1.41
N ASN A 116 -23.19 -15.84 -1.86
CA ASN A 116 -24.10 -15.47 -2.96
C ASN A 116 -23.51 -15.74 -4.36
N GLY A 117 -22.25 -16.15 -4.45
CA GLY A 117 -21.56 -16.40 -5.72
C GLY A 117 -20.87 -15.17 -6.35
N ASN A 118 -20.78 -14.06 -5.61
CA ASN A 118 -20.17 -12.78 -6.00
C ASN A 118 -18.79 -12.58 -5.36
N GLY A 119 -18.12 -13.65 -4.93
CA GLY A 119 -16.79 -13.55 -4.31
C GLY A 119 -15.71 -13.20 -5.33
N PHE A 120 -14.68 -12.45 -4.89
CA PHE A 120 -13.52 -12.12 -5.70
C PHE A 120 -12.76 -13.38 -6.15
N ARG A 121 -12.46 -13.44 -7.44
CA ARG A 121 -11.77 -14.56 -8.09
C ARG A 121 -10.26 -14.29 -8.22
N ILE A 122 -9.53 -15.30 -8.67
CA ILE A 122 -8.07 -15.26 -8.82
C ILE A 122 -7.65 -14.16 -9.81
N ASP A 123 -8.40 -14.02 -10.90
CA ASP A 123 -8.20 -13.00 -11.94
C ASP A 123 -8.41 -11.58 -11.41
N GLU A 124 -9.33 -11.38 -10.47
CA GLU A 124 -9.55 -10.08 -9.83
C GLU A 124 -8.40 -9.71 -8.86
N ALA A 125 -7.82 -10.70 -8.17
CA ALA A 125 -6.72 -10.48 -7.23
C ALA A 125 -5.32 -10.42 -7.91
N MET A 126 -5.19 -10.91 -9.14
CA MET A 126 -3.88 -11.03 -9.81
C MET A 126 -3.14 -9.69 -9.96
N PRO A 127 -3.78 -8.58 -10.38
CA PRO A 127 -3.08 -7.31 -10.59
C PRO A 127 -2.38 -6.78 -9.34
N SER A 128 -3.00 -6.95 -8.16
CA SER A 128 -2.40 -6.51 -6.89
C SER A 128 -1.24 -7.41 -6.47
N ILE A 129 -1.34 -8.71 -6.71
CA ILE A 129 -0.26 -9.68 -6.47
C ILE A 129 0.96 -9.37 -7.36
N GLU A 130 0.74 -9.10 -8.65
CA GLU A 130 1.79 -8.72 -9.59
C GLU A 130 2.47 -7.41 -9.18
N ALA A 131 1.69 -6.40 -8.80
CA ALA A 131 2.21 -5.10 -8.35
C ALA A 131 3.14 -5.24 -7.13
N VAL A 132 2.74 -6.01 -6.10
CA VAL A 132 3.61 -6.20 -4.92
C VAL A 132 4.79 -7.14 -5.19
N TYR A 133 4.63 -8.09 -6.12
CA TYR A 133 5.73 -8.94 -6.57
C TYR A 133 6.83 -8.12 -7.26
N GLU A 134 6.44 -7.22 -8.16
CA GLU A 134 7.36 -6.30 -8.85
C GLU A 134 8.07 -5.40 -7.84
N ILE A 135 7.35 -4.81 -6.88
CA ILE A 135 7.95 -4.00 -5.80
C ILE A 135 9.01 -4.79 -5.03
N ARG A 136 8.71 -6.04 -4.69
CA ARG A 136 9.62 -6.89 -3.91
C ARG A 136 10.88 -7.30 -4.67
N THR A 137 10.79 -7.42 -5.98
CA THR A 137 11.89 -7.91 -6.83
C THR A 137 12.66 -6.79 -7.53
N SER A 138 12.13 -5.57 -7.49
CA SER A 138 12.76 -4.39 -8.08
C SER A 138 13.86 -3.81 -7.19
N THR A 139 14.85 -3.20 -7.84
CA THR A 139 15.86 -2.38 -7.15
C THR A 139 15.39 -0.92 -7.13
N PRO A 140 15.35 -0.23 -5.97
CA PRO A 140 14.94 1.16 -5.92
C PRO A 140 15.82 2.08 -6.76
N VAL A 141 15.22 2.96 -7.55
CA VAL A 141 15.94 3.93 -8.40
C VAL A 141 16.48 5.14 -7.61
N GLY A 142 16.12 5.22 -6.32
CA GLY A 142 16.40 6.33 -5.43
C GLY A 142 15.40 7.48 -5.56
N ILE A 143 15.62 8.57 -4.82
CA ILE A 143 14.70 9.71 -4.75
C ILE A 143 14.90 10.65 -5.96
N LYS A 144 14.52 10.17 -7.13
CA LYS A 144 14.64 10.83 -8.44
C LYS A 144 13.27 10.93 -9.12
N GLY A 145 13.08 11.92 -9.99
CA GLY A 145 11.84 12.07 -10.76
C GLY A 145 10.60 12.32 -9.90
N ASP A 146 9.49 11.67 -10.26
CA ASP A 146 8.20 11.81 -9.59
C ASP A 146 8.05 10.85 -8.40
N TYR A 147 8.48 11.31 -7.23
CA TYR A 147 8.45 10.52 -6.00
C TYR A 147 7.45 11.07 -4.97
N HIS A 148 7.08 10.22 -4.01
CA HIS A 148 6.15 10.59 -2.94
C HIS A 148 6.71 11.71 -2.03
N PRO A 149 5.95 12.78 -1.71
CA PRO A 149 6.46 13.93 -0.95
C PRO A 149 7.13 13.60 0.40
N PHE A 150 6.67 12.55 1.08
CA PHE A 150 7.26 12.09 2.34
C PHE A 150 8.76 11.74 2.21
N LEU A 151 9.21 11.34 1.02
CA LEU A 151 10.60 10.99 0.79
C LEU A 151 11.56 12.19 0.87
N LYS A 152 11.04 13.43 0.83
CA LYS A 152 11.87 14.63 1.05
C LYS A 152 12.58 14.63 2.41
N LYS A 153 12.06 13.90 3.40
CA LYS A 153 12.68 13.74 4.73
C LYS A 153 13.93 12.84 4.73
N PHE A 154 14.12 12.04 3.68
CA PHE A 154 15.21 11.06 3.57
C PHE A 154 16.23 11.42 2.48
N LYS A 155 16.15 12.62 1.92
CA LYS A 155 17.16 13.17 1.02
C LYS A 155 18.39 13.65 1.79
#